data_AF-A0A5J9TNH7-F1
#
_entry.id   AF-A0A5J9TNH7-F1
#
_cell.length_a   1.000
_cell.length_b   1.000
_cell.length_c   1.000
_cell.angle_alpha   90.00
_cell.angle_beta   90.00
_cell.angle_gamma   90.00
#
_symmetry.space_group_name_H-M   'P 1'
#
loop_
_entity.id
_entity.type
_entity.pdbx_description
1 polymer ?
#
loop_
_entity_poly.entity_id
_entity_poly.type
_entity_poly.pdbx_seq_one_letter_code
_entity_poly.pdbx_strand_id
1 'polypeptide(L)'
;MEKDRQERSGKKGLSPKKGSSPRKGRKNRANWTNGQTSFLVSMMKDYADAAKYRGQNGWTKEGWNNMVTCLNAKYDGANFTVQQLKDREQRLKKDHSSVKAVVSKSGFGWNPEKGVPTAPDEKWEELPPTLQKWRYKSFPYYDDLYEIYEAP
;
A
#
# COMPACT_ATOMS: atom_id res chain seq x y z
N MET A 1 -1.16 23.47 -75.99
CA MET A 1 -1.56 24.60 -75.13
C MET A 1 -1.88 23.96 -73.79
N GLU A 2 -0.85 23.77 -72.96
CA GLU A 2 -0.45 24.69 -71.87
C GLU A 2 -1.35 24.42 -70.65
N LYS A 3 -0.85 23.68 -69.63
CA LYS A 3 -0.14 24.18 -68.44
C LYS A 3 -1.00 25.18 -67.62
N ASP A 4 -1.07 25.14 -66.30
CA ASP A 4 -0.11 24.62 -65.31
C ASP A 4 -0.80 24.17 -63.99
N ARG A 5 -0.08 23.39 -63.18
CA ARG A 5 0.16 23.46 -61.68
C ARG A 5 -0.86 24.20 -60.76
N GLN A 6 -1.01 23.93 -59.45
CA GLN A 6 -0.37 23.08 -58.40
C GLN A 6 -1.27 23.13 -57.12
N GLU A 7 -1.13 22.39 -56.01
CA GLU A 7 -0.48 21.13 -55.61
C GLU A 7 -1.08 20.68 -54.24
N ARG A 8 -0.78 19.45 -53.77
CA ARG A 8 -0.86 18.97 -52.36
C ARG A 8 -2.29 18.82 -51.80
N SER A 9 -2.58 17.97 -50.81
CA SER A 9 -1.87 17.01 -49.94
C SER A 9 -2.92 15.92 -49.57
N GLY A 10 -2.69 14.66 -49.21
CA GLY A 10 -1.56 14.02 -48.54
C GLY A 10 -1.99 13.40 -47.20
N LYS A 11 -2.38 12.11 -47.25
CA LYS A 11 -2.41 11.10 -46.15
C LYS A 11 -3.49 11.14 -45.05
N LYS A 12 -4.30 10.06 -45.07
CA LYS A 12 -4.74 9.16 -43.97
C LYS A 12 -4.86 9.74 -42.53
N GLY A 13 -6.09 9.74 -42.01
CA GLY A 13 -6.39 9.96 -40.58
C GLY A 13 -7.49 9.03 -40.04
N LEU A 14 -7.07 8.08 -39.20
CA LEU A 14 -7.74 7.40 -38.06
C LEU A 14 -9.27 7.14 -38.05
N SER A 15 -9.61 5.87 -37.83
CA SER A 15 -10.94 5.43 -37.35
C SER A 15 -11.23 5.91 -35.91
N PRO A 16 -12.46 6.33 -35.57
CA PRO A 16 -12.85 6.60 -34.18
C PRO A 16 -12.92 5.31 -33.34
N LYS A 17 -12.09 5.20 -32.30
CA LYS A 17 -12.14 4.09 -31.33
C LYS A 17 -13.07 4.44 -30.17
N LYS A 18 -14.06 3.57 -29.95
CA LYS A 18 -14.84 3.27 -28.71
C LYS A 18 -14.95 4.38 -27.65
N GLY A 19 -16.20 4.77 -27.37
CA GLY A 19 -16.56 5.70 -26.30
C GLY A 19 -16.05 5.28 -24.91
N SER A 20 -15.77 6.31 -24.09
CA SER A 20 -15.17 6.21 -22.76
C SER A 20 -15.97 5.31 -21.81
N SER A 21 -15.29 4.34 -21.18
CA SER A 21 -15.81 3.70 -19.97
C SER A 21 -16.09 4.74 -18.88
N PRO A 22 -17.14 4.57 -18.05
CA PRO A 22 -17.41 5.48 -16.94
C PRO A 22 -16.22 5.57 -15.99
N ARG A 23 -15.81 6.80 -15.64
CA ARG A 23 -14.79 7.03 -14.63
C ARG A 23 -15.31 6.43 -13.32
N LYS A 24 -14.68 5.36 -12.82
CA LYS A 24 -15.00 4.78 -11.50
C LYS A 24 -15.05 5.92 -10.48
N GLY A 25 -16.21 6.08 -9.84
CA GLY A 25 -16.43 7.11 -8.83
C GLY A 25 -15.30 7.11 -7.80
N ARG A 26 -14.90 8.30 -7.33
CA ARG A 26 -13.83 8.43 -6.34
C ARG A 26 -14.22 7.62 -5.10
N LYS A 27 -13.65 6.42 -4.92
CA LYS A 27 -13.83 5.60 -3.72
C LYS A 27 -13.66 6.51 -2.51
N ASN A 28 -14.62 6.51 -1.58
CA ASN A 28 -14.50 7.25 -0.32
C ASN A 28 -13.22 6.80 0.39
N ARG A 29 -12.18 7.63 0.28
CA ARG A 29 -10.83 7.33 0.76
C ARG A 29 -10.86 7.52 2.26
N ALA A 30 -11.09 6.42 2.98
CA ALA A 30 -11.07 6.41 4.43
C ALA A 30 -9.81 7.13 4.95
N ASN A 31 -10.04 8.09 5.85
CA ASN A 31 -8.96 8.75 6.55
C ASN A 31 -8.56 7.85 7.73
N TRP A 32 -7.31 7.40 7.74
CA TRP A 32 -6.79 6.46 8.74
C TRP A 32 -5.88 7.21 9.70
N THR A 33 -6.23 7.25 10.97
CA THR A 33 -5.34 7.74 12.01
C THR A 33 -4.26 6.70 12.33
N ASN A 34 -3.19 7.13 13.02
CA ASN A 34 -2.17 6.21 13.54
C ASN A 34 -2.81 5.20 14.50
N GLY A 35 -3.63 5.65 15.46
CA GLY A 35 -4.32 4.75 16.40
C GLY A 35 -5.19 3.68 15.72
N GLN A 36 -6.01 4.08 14.73
CA GLN A 36 -6.82 3.12 13.95
C GLN A 36 -5.95 2.10 13.19
N THR A 37 -4.76 2.52 12.74
CA THR A 37 -3.83 1.65 12.03
C THR A 37 -3.12 0.70 13.00
N SER A 38 -2.65 1.19 14.15
CA SER A 38 -2.07 0.37 15.22
C SER A 38 -3.05 -0.68 15.71
N PHE A 39 -4.32 -0.31 15.94
CA PHE A 39 -5.33 -1.27 16.38
C PHE A 39 -5.67 -2.30 15.30
N LEU A 40 -5.68 -1.93 14.01
CA LEU A 40 -5.81 -2.89 12.92
C LEU A 40 -4.63 -3.88 12.90
N VAL A 41 -3.39 -3.41 13.06
CA VAL A 41 -2.19 -4.28 13.06
C VAL A 41 -2.19 -5.20 14.27
N SER A 42 -2.55 -4.73 15.46
CA SER A 42 -2.71 -5.57 16.66
C SER A 42 -3.76 -6.67 16.45
N MET A 43 -4.96 -6.36 15.95
CA MET A 43 -5.95 -7.40 15.63
C MET A 43 -5.46 -8.38 14.56
N MET A 44 -4.65 -7.92 13.60
CA MET A 44 -4.02 -8.79 12.61
C MET A 44 -2.92 -9.67 13.21
N LYS A 45 -2.25 -9.25 14.29
CA LYS A 45 -1.31 -10.08 15.04
C LYS A 45 -2.06 -11.14 15.84
N ASP A 46 -3.02 -10.72 16.66
CA ASP A 46 -3.83 -11.58 17.53
C ASP A 46 -4.62 -12.65 16.76
N TYR A 47 -4.99 -12.38 15.50
CA TYR A 47 -5.75 -13.31 14.66
C TYR A 47 -4.88 -14.11 13.68
N ALA A 48 -3.56 -13.95 13.67
CA ALA A 48 -2.67 -14.62 12.71
C ALA A 48 -2.71 -16.15 12.84
N ASP A 49 -2.67 -16.68 14.06
CA ASP A 49 -2.65 -18.13 14.32
C ASP A 49 -4.05 -18.75 14.41
N ALA A 50 -5.10 -17.92 14.48
CA ALA A 50 -6.46 -18.38 14.57
C ALA A 50 -6.96 -18.87 13.19
N ALA A 51 -6.94 -20.18 12.94
CA ALA A 51 -7.39 -20.82 11.70
C ALA A 51 -8.80 -20.39 11.22
N LYS A 52 -9.66 -19.95 12.16
CA LYS A 52 -10.97 -19.34 11.90
C LYS A 52 -10.90 -18.01 11.12
N TYR A 53 -9.88 -17.20 11.43
CA TYR A 53 -9.70 -15.84 10.90
C TYR A 53 -8.59 -15.78 9.83
N ARG A 54 -7.60 -16.66 9.87
CA ARG A 54 -6.50 -16.77 8.92
C ARG A 54 -6.47 -18.14 8.26
N GLY A 55 -6.57 -18.18 6.94
CA GLY A 55 -6.32 -19.38 6.13
C GLY A 55 -5.04 -19.26 5.31
N GLN A 56 -4.71 -20.30 4.55
CA GLN A 56 -3.51 -20.37 3.69
C GLN A 56 -3.36 -19.13 2.79
N ASN A 57 -4.44 -18.72 2.12
CA ASN A 57 -4.46 -17.61 1.16
C ASN A 57 -4.69 -16.23 1.79
N GLY A 58 -4.52 -16.10 3.12
CA GLY A 58 -4.73 -14.86 3.86
C GLY A 58 -5.98 -14.86 4.75
N TRP A 59 -6.46 -13.67 5.06
CA TRP A 59 -7.60 -13.42 5.95
C TRP A 59 -8.93 -13.98 5.41
N THR A 60 -9.63 -14.77 6.23
CA THR A 60 -10.95 -15.34 5.90
C THR A 60 -12.03 -14.24 5.84
N LYS A 61 -13.20 -14.57 5.25
CA LYS A 61 -14.37 -13.65 5.27
C LYS A 61 -14.75 -13.27 6.70
N GLU A 62 -14.69 -14.22 7.63
CA GLU A 62 -15.02 -13.97 9.03
C GLU A 62 -13.95 -13.11 9.73
N GLY A 63 -12.66 -13.37 9.50
CA GLY A 63 -11.57 -12.55 10.03
C GLY A 63 -11.71 -11.08 9.61
N TRP A 64 -11.99 -10.82 8.32
CA TRP A 64 -12.26 -9.47 7.84
C TRP A 64 -13.49 -8.81 8.48
N ASN A 65 -14.60 -9.55 8.58
CA ASN A 65 -15.83 -9.02 9.17
C ASN A 65 -15.61 -8.68 10.65
N ASN A 66 -14.94 -9.57 11.40
CA ASN A 66 -14.64 -9.37 12.81
C ASN A 66 -13.76 -8.12 13.03
N MET A 67 -12.66 -7.97 12.28
CA MET A 67 -11.83 -6.77 12.34
C MET A 67 -12.60 -5.48 12.04
N VAL A 68 -13.52 -5.48 11.04
CA VAL A 68 -14.37 -4.31 10.75
C VAL A 68 -15.26 -3.97 11.95
N THR A 69 -15.94 -4.98 12.51
CA THR A 69 -16.84 -4.79 13.66
C THR A 69 -16.07 -4.23 14.86
N CYS A 70 -14.93 -4.82 15.23
CA CYS A 70 -14.10 -4.34 16.33
C CYS A 70 -13.54 -2.92 16.08
N LEU A 71 -13.11 -2.62 14.85
CA LEU A 71 -12.59 -1.29 14.48
C LEU A 71 -13.67 -0.21 14.57
N ASN A 72 -14.87 -0.46 14.04
CA ASN A 72 -15.97 0.50 14.08
C ASN A 72 -16.57 0.64 15.48
N ALA A 73 -16.56 -0.42 16.30
CA ALA A 73 -17.00 -0.37 17.70
C ALA A 73 -16.01 0.37 18.62
N LYS A 74 -14.71 0.39 18.30
CA LYS A 74 -13.68 1.08 19.10
C LYS A 74 -13.58 2.58 18.82
N TYR A 75 -13.96 3.03 17.63
CA TYR A 75 -13.77 4.40 17.17
C TYR A 75 -15.10 5.03 16.77
N ASP A 76 -15.65 5.91 17.61
CA ASP A 76 -16.91 6.61 17.31
C ASP A 76 -16.86 7.34 15.96
N GLY A 77 -17.98 7.26 15.22
CA GLY A 77 -18.10 7.80 13.87
C GLY A 77 -17.31 7.04 12.79
N ALA A 78 -16.49 6.03 13.14
CA ALA A 78 -15.83 5.19 12.16
C ALA A 78 -16.83 4.28 11.45
N ASN A 79 -16.83 4.38 10.12
CA ASN A 79 -17.70 3.59 9.24
C ASN A 79 -16.84 2.88 8.19
N PHE A 80 -15.84 2.13 8.65
CA PHE A 80 -14.96 1.37 7.77
C PHE A 80 -15.68 0.17 7.17
N THR A 81 -15.32 -0.12 5.92
CA THR A 81 -15.78 -1.30 5.17
C THR A 81 -14.64 -2.32 5.04
N VAL A 82 -14.99 -3.59 4.83
CA VAL A 82 -14.00 -4.67 4.56
C VAL A 82 -13.04 -4.30 3.43
N GLN A 83 -13.52 -3.61 2.39
CA GLN A 83 -12.67 -3.18 1.29
C GLN A 83 -11.66 -2.09 1.69
N GLN A 84 -12.02 -1.19 2.62
CA GLN A 84 -11.09 -0.18 3.12
C GLN A 84 -10.02 -0.78 4.04
N LEU A 85 -10.35 -1.82 4.83
CA LEU A 85 -9.35 -2.59 5.59
C LEU A 85 -8.40 -3.36 4.64
N LYS A 86 -8.92 -4.03 3.62
CA LYS A 86 -8.11 -4.67 2.56
C LYS A 86 -7.20 -3.67 1.85
N ASP A 87 -7.74 -2.52 1.43
CA ASP A 87 -6.98 -1.44 0.78
C ASP A 87 -5.92 -0.83 1.75
N ARG A 88 -6.09 -0.96 3.09
CA ARG A 88 -5.12 -0.54 4.12
C ARG A 88 -4.03 -1.58 4.35
N GLU A 89 -4.40 -2.86 4.53
CA GLU A 89 -3.49 -4.01 4.67
C GLU A 89 -2.54 -4.11 3.46
N GLN A 90 -3.07 -3.95 2.24
CA GLN A 90 -2.26 -3.94 1.01
C GLN A 90 -1.27 -2.77 0.94
N ARG A 91 -1.56 -1.64 1.60
CA ARG A 91 -0.61 -0.52 1.70
C ARG A 91 0.44 -0.79 2.78
N LEU A 92 0.04 -1.36 3.92
CA LEU A 92 0.95 -1.76 4.98
C LEU A 92 1.97 -2.79 4.47
N LYS A 93 1.54 -3.80 3.71
CA LYS A 93 2.45 -4.76 3.04
C LYS A 93 3.45 -4.11 2.08
N LYS A 94 3.02 -3.13 1.29
CA LYS A 94 3.90 -2.41 0.36
C LYS A 94 4.91 -1.50 1.07
N ASP A 95 4.48 -0.83 2.12
CA ASP A 95 5.36 -0.02 2.97
C ASP A 95 6.36 -0.94 3.72
N HIS A 96 5.89 -2.04 4.32
CA HIS A 96 6.73 -3.07 4.95
C HIS A 96 7.78 -3.65 3.98
N SER A 97 7.38 -4.09 2.79
CA SER A 97 8.32 -4.57 1.75
C SER A 97 9.35 -3.51 1.35
N SER A 98 8.96 -2.23 1.31
CA SER A 98 9.88 -1.13 1.04
C SER A 98 10.88 -0.91 2.19
N VAL A 99 10.44 -1.03 3.44
CA VAL A 99 11.30 -0.94 4.64
C VAL A 99 12.24 -2.15 4.71
N LYS A 100 11.73 -3.37 4.49
CA LYS A 100 12.52 -4.61 4.43
C LYS A 100 13.64 -4.50 3.39
N ALA A 101 13.35 -3.95 2.21
CA ALA A 101 14.34 -3.73 1.15
C ALA A 101 15.44 -2.69 1.53
N VAL A 102 15.15 -1.77 2.46
CA VAL A 102 16.17 -0.86 3.03
C VAL A 102 16.97 -1.58 4.12
N VAL A 103 16.30 -2.17 5.10
CA VAL A 103 16.94 -2.88 6.24
C VAL A 103 17.80 -4.06 5.79
N SER A 104 17.46 -4.70 4.66
CA SER A 104 18.24 -5.81 4.09
C SER A 104 19.48 -5.37 3.28
N LYS A 105 19.77 -4.07 3.14
CA LYS A 105 21.00 -3.59 2.50
C LYS A 105 22.17 -3.62 3.48
N SER A 106 23.37 -3.94 2.98
CA SER A 106 24.60 -3.85 3.76
C SER A 106 24.83 -2.42 4.28
N GLY A 107 25.17 -2.31 5.57
CA GLY A 107 25.33 -1.03 6.27
C GLY A 107 24.03 -0.41 6.80
N PHE A 108 22.87 -1.06 6.60
CA PHE A 108 21.62 -0.70 7.25
C PHE A 108 21.31 -1.63 8.42
N GLY A 109 20.61 -1.09 9.42
CA GLY A 109 19.98 -1.80 10.53
C GLY A 109 18.56 -1.30 10.76
N TRP A 110 17.98 -1.72 11.88
CA TRP A 110 16.63 -1.35 12.31
C TRP A 110 16.67 -0.83 13.75
N ASN A 111 15.99 0.28 14.03
CA ASN A 111 15.71 0.75 15.38
C ASN A 111 14.22 0.50 15.68
N PRO A 112 13.88 -0.51 16.52
CA PRO A 112 12.49 -0.86 16.80
C PRO A 112 11.78 0.20 17.67
N GLU A 113 12.49 0.84 18.62
CA GLU A 113 11.91 1.87 19.51
C GLU A 113 11.37 3.08 18.74
N LYS A 114 12.07 3.49 17.68
CA LYS A 114 11.71 4.62 16.80
C LYS A 114 10.95 4.16 15.55
N GLY A 115 10.93 2.86 15.28
CA GLY A 115 10.38 2.26 14.07
C GLY A 115 11.01 2.82 12.79
N VAL A 116 12.34 2.97 12.73
CA VAL A 116 13.05 3.49 11.53
C VAL A 116 14.26 2.63 11.16
N PRO A 117 14.61 2.50 9.87
CA PRO A 117 15.91 1.97 9.48
C PRO A 117 17.02 2.92 9.92
N THR A 118 18.18 2.37 10.26
CA THR A 118 19.36 3.11 10.71
C THR A 118 20.54 2.83 9.80
N ALA A 119 21.22 3.88 9.35
CA ALA A 119 22.47 3.80 8.60
C ALA A 119 23.19 5.16 8.64
N PRO A 120 24.52 5.21 8.43
CA PRO A 120 25.24 6.45 8.19
C PRO A 120 24.67 7.23 6.99
N ASP A 121 24.81 8.55 7.01
CA ASP A 121 24.25 9.46 6.00
C ASP A 121 24.62 9.07 4.56
N GLU A 122 25.88 8.70 4.32
CA GLU A 122 26.41 8.24 3.03
C GLU A 122 25.61 7.07 2.44
N LYS A 123 25.13 6.14 3.29
CA LYS A 123 24.38 4.96 2.85
C LYS A 123 22.99 5.29 2.33
N TRP A 124 22.41 6.41 2.74
CA TRP A 124 21.11 6.85 2.23
C TRP A 124 21.19 7.37 0.79
N GLU A 125 22.33 7.90 0.37
CA GLU A 125 22.55 8.35 -1.02
C GLU A 125 22.72 7.16 -1.99
N GLU A 126 23.08 5.97 -1.50
CA GLU A 126 23.07 4.70 -2.26
C GLU A 126 21.65 4.11 -2.49
N LEU A 127 20.61 4.77 -1.99
CA LEU A 127 19.21 4.35 -2.16
C LEU A 127 18.51 5.16 -3.26
N PRO A 128 17.59 4.53 -4.03
CA PRO A 128 16.72 5.29 -4.92
C PRO A 128 15.81 6.25 -4.12
N PRO A 129 15.46 7.43 -4.65
CA PRO A 129 14.65 8.43 -3.93
C PRO A 129 13.31 7.92 -3.38
N THR A 130 12.75 6.86 -3.98
CA THR A 130 11.52 6.20 -3.53
C THR A 130 11.65 5.50 -2.17
N LEU A 131 12.87 5.15 -1.76
CA LEU A 131 13.21 4.50 -0.49
C LEU A 131 13.84 5.47 0.52
N GLN A 132 14.56 6.52 0.07
CA GLN A 132 15.18 7.53 0.95
C GLN A 132 14.19 8.18 1.93
N LYS A 133 12.90 8.27 1.58
CA LYS A 133 11.81 8.72 2.48
C LYS A 133 11.79 8.02 3.85
N TRP A 134 12.28 6.79 3.93
CA TRP A 134 12.30 5.99 5.18
C TRP A 134 13.39 6.44 6.17
N ARG A 135 14.32 7.31 5.77
CA ARG A 135 15.30 7.95 6.67
C ARG A 135 14.64 8.76 7.79
N TYR A 136 13.52 9.39 7.47
CA TYR A 136 12.80 10.31 8.37
C TYR A 136 11.35 9.91 8.63
N LYS A 137 10.83 8.88 7.94
CA LYS A 137 9.47 8.37 8.12
C LYS A 137 9.49 7.11 8.99
N SER A 138 8.93 7.21 10.19
CA SER A 138 8.68 6.04 11.05
C SER A 138 7.66 5.08 10.43
N PHE A 139 7.89 3.79 10.62
CA PHE A 139 7.05 2.66 10.30
C PHE A 139 7.01 1.68 11.48
N PRO A 140 6.28 2.01 12.58
CA PRO A 140 6.29 1.24 13.81
C PRO A 140 5.61 -0.14 13.70
N TYR A 141 5.08 -0.48 12.52
CA TYR A 141 4.42 -1.75 12.24
C TYR A 141 5.35 -2.77 11.58
N TYR A 142 6.65 -2.48 11.46
CA TYR A 142 7.58 -3.34 10.72
C TYR A 142 7.65 -4.75 11.31
N ASP A 143 7.96 -4.84 12.60
CA ASP A 143 8.19 -6.11 13.29
C ASP A 143 6.90 -6.95 13.36
N ASP A 144 5.77 -6.33 13.72
CA ASP A 144 4.45 -7.00 13.68
C ASP A 144 4.10 -7.54 12.29
N LEU A 145 4.35 -6.78 11.22
CA LEU A 145 4.05 -7.22 9.85
C LEU A 145 5.05 -8.28 9.35
N TYR A 146 6.27 -8.30 9.88
CA TYR A 146 7.23 -9.37 9.66
C TYR A 146 6.73 -10.67 10.32
N GLU A 147 6.31 -10.60 11.59
CA GLU A 147 5.72 -11.76 12.30
C GLU A 147 4.48 -12.32 11.60
N ILE A 148 3.56 -11.47 11.10
CA ILE A 148 2.30 -11.92 10.46
C ILE A 148 2.48 -12.54 9.06
N TYR A 149 3.59 -12.24 8.36
CA TYR A 149 3.74 -12.55 6.92
C TYR A 149 5.07 -13.17 6.47
N GLU A 150 6.14 -13.05 7.25
CA GLU A 150 7.50 -13.46 6.86
C GLU A 150 8.19 -14.35 7.89
N ALA A 151 7.66 -14.46 9.11
CA ALA A 151 8.10 -15.46 10.07
C ALA A 151 7.83 -16.90 9.54
N PRO A 152 8.73 -17.86 9.82
CA PRO A 152 8.67 -19.22 9.31
C PRO A 152 7.58 -20.09 9.95
#